data_AF-A0A7S0L8L0-F1
#
_entry.id   AF-A0A7S0L8L0-F1
#
_cell.length_a   1.000
_cell.length_b   1.000
_cell.length_c   1.000
_cell.angle_alpha   90.00
_cell.angle_beta   90.00
_cell.angle_gamma   90.00
#
_symmetry.space_group_name_H-M   'P 1'
#
loop_
_entity.id
_entity.type
_entity.pdbx_description
1 polymer ?
#
loop_
_entity_poly.entity_id
_entity_poly.type
_entity_poly.pdbx_seq_one_letter_code
_entity_poly.pdbx_strand_id
1 'polypeptide(L)'
;MAASSDKDNFRMRRLSISDNQAKNADAKTPTPARPARARRMSMSPEMGAAKKMEDLPFPLEKVGTYSCHGVEPGNRQGETNAKINQDRGCVVYPFAEPEKAIFKQALFCVFDGHGACGDKVSNFSMLKLHERLEAKLRERDDGGDEDYVQEKLKECFVYVDEEMRKNTQIDAELSGTTAVACVCRQYASTPDQVHLFMANAGDSRAILGTKPGTASGELACEDLTIDQKPDTPAEMRRIKKKGGFVSPPEEDWGGPARVWLDATQTLPGLAMARSIGDHLVKSIGVIAEPEVSAKVCPMENTFMVMASDGVWEFLESMDAAKLVNDSIWQSSTDACTKLIETAALKWRVEEGDYRDDITAICIKVKEMNEFHFANKSA
;
A
#
# COMPACT_ATOMS: atom_id res chain seq x y z
N MET A 1 -58.11 -15.33 -28.04
CA MET A 1 -57.25 -14.14 -28.10
C MET A 1 -57.45 -13.41 -26.78
N ALA A 2 -56.66 -13.75 -25.75
CA ALA A 2 -55.38 -13.15 -25.40
C ALA A 2 -55.52 -11.67 -24.95
N ALA A 3 -55.55 -11.45 -23.63
CA ALA A 3 -54.56 -10.64 -22.90
C ALA A 3 -55.06 -10.24 -21.49
N SER A 4 -54.42 -10.75 -20.44
CA SER A 4 -54.17 -9.98 -19.20
C SER A 4 -52.86 -10.50 -18.60
N SER A 5 -51.89 -9.60 -18.46
CA SER A 5 -51.37 -9.07 -17.18
C SER A 5 -50.35 -10.00 -16.52
N ASP A 6 -49.11 -9.51 -16.38
CA ASP A 6 -48.33 -9.54 -15.13
C ASP A 6 -46.85 -9.22 -15.41
N LYS A 7 -46.55 -7.92 -15.39
CA LYS A 7 -45.22 -7.43 -15.03
C LYS A 7 -45.27 -7.14 -13.53
N ASP A 8 -45.00 -8.17 -12.72
CA ASP A 8 -44.54 -8.07 -11.32
C ASP A 8 -44.50 -9.47 -10.69
N ASN A 9 -43.38 -10.22 -10.82
CA ASN A 9 -42.97 -11.25 -9.83
C ASN A 9 -41.72 -12.06 -10.23
N PHE A 10 -40.57 -11.40 -10.43
CA PHE A 10 -39.29 -12.13 -10.56
C PHE A 10 -38.36 -11.99 -9.34
N ARG A 11 -38.69 -11.11 -8.37
CA ARG A 11 -37.89 -10.88 -7.14
C ARG A 11 -38.37 -11.66 -5.89
N MET A 12 -39.33 -12.57 -6.02
CA MET A 12 -39.94 -13.32 -4.90
C MET A 12 -39.67 -14.84 -4.93
N ARG A 13 -38.71 -15.33 -5.71
CA ARG A 13 -38.31 -16.75 -5.72
C ARG A 13 -36.89 -16.97 -5.21
N ARG A 14 -36.67 -16.73 -3.92
CA ARG A 14 -35.68 -17.47 -3.10
C ARG A 14 -35.66 -17.01 -1.64
N LEU A 15 -36.82 -17.06 -0.97
CA LEU A 15 -36.88 -17.08 0.49
C LEU A 15 -38.00 -18.04 0.91
N SER A 16 -37.72 -18.88 1.91
CA SER A 16 -38.58 -19.86 2.59
C SER A 16 -38.82 -21.23 1.92
N ILE A 17 -37.99 -22.22 2.29
CA ILE A 17 -38.51 -23.49 2.81
C ILE A 17 -37.70 -23.80 4.08
N SER A 18 -38.42 -23.81 5.19
CA SER A 18 -38.02 -24.12 6.56
C SER A 18 -37.87 -25.63 6.80
N ASP A 19 -37.03 -25.96 7.79
CA ASP A 19 -37.15 -27.06 8.77
C ASP A 19 -37.76 -28.40 8.32
N ASN A 20 -37.01 -29.51 8.45
CA ASN A 20 -36.94 -30.30 9.69
C ASN A 20 -36.33 -31.71 9.44
N GLN A 21 -35.67 -32.26 10.48
CA GLN A 21 -35.27 -33.67 10.70
C GLN A 21 -33.94 -34.19 10.12
N ALA A 22 -32.93 -34.35 10.99
CA ALA A 22 -32.58 -35.67 11.58
C ALA A 22 -31.58 -35.52 12.74
N LYS A 23 -31.71 -36.40 13.73
CA LYS A 23 -31.14 -36.37 15.09
C LYS A 23 -29.77 -37.06 15.21
N ASN A 24 -29.09 -36.67 16.30
CA ASN A 24 -28.09 -37.40 17.11
C ASN A 24 -26.68 -37.64 16.54
N ALA A 25 -25.71 -36.89 17.10
CA ALA A 25 -24.43 -37.43 17.56
C ALA A 25 -23.81 -36.51 18.63
N ASP A 26 -23.70 -37.08 19.84
CA ASP A 26 -22.81 -36.81 20.97
C ASP A 26 -22.30 -35.40 21.34
N ALA A 27 -22.49 -35.12 22.64
CA ALA A 27 -22.01 -33.98 23.37
C ALA A 27 -20.48 -33.85 23.34
N LYS A 28 -20.01 -32.65 22.96
CA LYS A 28 -18.80 -32.04 23.53
C LYS A 28 -19.16 -30.63 23.96
N THR A 29 -18.90 -30.33 25.23
CA THR A 29 -18.96 -28.99 25.81
C THR A 29 -18.28 -27.98 24.86
N PRO A 30 -18.94 -26.88 24.48
CA PRO A 30 -18.30 -25.88 23.67
C PRO A 30 -17.21 -25.21 24.51
N THR A 31 -15.95 -25.43 24.14
CA THR A 31 -14.84 -24.53 24.47
C THR A 31 -15.31 -23.09 24.22
N PRO A 32 -15.09 -22.15 25.15
CA PRO A 32 -15.57 -20.78 24.97
C PRO A 32 -15.06 -20.27 23.62
N ALA A 33 -16.01 -19.86 22.77
CA ALA A 33 -15.70 -19.24 21.49
C ALA A 33 -14.76 -18.07 21.78
N ARG A 34 -13.54 -18.17 21.25
CA ARG A 34 -12.57 -17.09 21.24
C ARG A 34 -13.28 -15.86 20.67
N PRO A 35 -13.24 -14.69 21.35
CA PRO A 35 -13.97 -13.52 20.88
C PRO A 35 -13.54 -13.22 19.44
N ALA A 36 -14.51 -12.85 18.59
CA ALA A 36 -14.30 -12.49 17.20
C ALA A 36 -13.07 -11.56 17.12
N ARG A 37 -12.00 -12.03 16.45
CA ARG A 37 -10.77 -11.24 16.28
C ARG A 37 -11.18 -9.91 15.65
N ALA A 38 -10.96 -8.80 16.36
CA ALA A 38 -11.09 -7.45 15.81
C ALA A 38 -10.36 -7.36 14.46
N ARG A 39 -10.89 -6.56 13.53
CA ARG A 39 -10.28 -6.33 12.21
C ARG A 39 -8.82 -5.87 12.41
N ARG A 40 -7.86 -6.70 11.98
CA ARG A 40 -6.41 -6.44 12.14
C ARG A 40 -5.85 -5.51 11.08
N MET A 41 -6.50 -5.47 9.93
CA MET A 41 -6.11 -4.66 8.78
C MET A 41 -7.09 -3.48 8.67
N SER A 42 -6.54 -2.28 8.55
CA SER A 42 -7.28 -1.06 8.23
C SER A 42 -6.74 -0.52 6.92
N MET A 43 -7.64 -0.29 5.95
CA MET A 43 -7.32 0.39 4.71
C MET A 43 -7.24 1.92 4.93
N SER A 44 -6.46 2.61 4.09
CA SER A 44 -6.54 4.05 3.91
C SER A 44 -7.97 4.39 3.47
N PRO A 45 -8.68 5.28 4.18
CA PRO A 45 -9.98 5.73 3.75
C PRO A 45 -9.79 6.82 2.68
N GLU A 46 -10.86 7.08 1.94
CA GLU A 46 -10.92 8.26 1.09
C GLU A 46 -10.78 9.54 1.95
N MET A 47 -10.05 10.53 1.46
CA MET A 47 -9.92 11.83 2.12
C MET A 47 -11.29 12.42 2.46
N GLY A 48 -11.43 12.91 3.70
CA GLY A 48 -12.69 13.45 4.23
C GLY A 48 -13.66 12.41 4.78
N ALA A 49 -13.42 11.11 4.60
CA ALA A 49 -14.22 10.08 5.26
C ALA A 49 -13.92 10.02 6.76
N ALA A 50 -14.96 10.01 7.59
CA ALA A 50 -14.82 9.87 9.02
C ALA A 50 -14.40 8.44 9.39
N LYS A 51 -13.27 8.29 10.09
CA LYS A 51 -12.88 7.03 10.75
C LYS A 51 -13.32 7.05 12.20
N LYS A 52 -14.06 6.04 12.63
CA LYS A 52 -14.29 5.81 14.05
C LYS A 52 -13.04 5.19 14.66
N MET A 53 -12.58 5.77 15.75
CA MET A 53 -11.35 5.35 16.42
C MET A 53 -11.41 3.89 16.90
N GLU A 54 -12.59 3.41 17.26
CA GLU A 54 -12.88 2.01 17.65
C GLU A 54 -12.66 0.97 16.54
N ASP A 55 -12.63 1.39 15.27
CA ASP A 55 -12.48 0.50 14.11
C ASP A 55 -11.01 0.33 13.67
N LEU A 56 -10.08 1.06 14.29
CA LEU A 56 -8.68 1.08 13.88
C LEU A 56 -7.81 0.18 14.76
N PRO A 57 -6.80 -0.49 14.18
CA PRO A 57 -5.82 -1.22 14.96
C PRO A 57 -4.71 -0.32 15.54
N PHE A 58 -4.83 1.00 15.40
CA PHE A 58 -3.82 1.97 15.84
C PHE A 58 -4.45 3.33 16.20
N PRO A 59 -3.78 4.11 17.05
CA PRO A 59 -4.12 5.50 17.31
C PRO A 59 -3.87 6.44 16.11
N LEU A 60 -4.82 7.34 15.86
CA LEU A 60 -4.77 8.36 14.80
C LEU A 60 -3.66 9.41 15.00
N GLU A 61 -3.21 9.62 16.25
CA GLU A 61 -2.10 10.51 16.55
C GLU A 61 -0.74 9.93 16.12
N LYS A 62 -0.66 8.62 15.84
CA LYS A 62 0.60 7.93 15.46
C LYS A 62 0.66 7.47 14.03
N VAL A 63 -0.49 7.19 13.44
CA VAL A 63 -0.58 6.79 12.04
C VAL A 63 -1.69 7.61 11.39
N GLY A 64 -1.28 8.56 10.55
CA GLY A 64 -2.16 9.22 9.60
C GLY A 64 -2.13 8.42 8.31
N THR A 65 -3.28 8.16 7.73
CA THR A 65 -3.37 7.37 6.51
C THR A 65 -4.62 7.72 5.75
N TYR A 66 -4.45 8.08 4.47
CA TYR A 66 -5.51 8.50 3.57
C TYR A 66 -5.14 8.16 2.13
N SER A 67 -6.18 8.05 1.31
CA SER A 67 -6.11 7.97 -0.13
C SER A 67 -7.07 9.01 -0.71
N CYS A 68 -6.72 9.60 -1.83
CA CYS A 68 -7.54 10.57 -2.54
C CYS A 68 -7.62 10.18 -4.00
N HIS A 69 -8.82 10.02 -4.54
CA HIS A 69 -9.00 9.73 -5.95
C HIS A 69 -8.43 10.85 -6.83
N GLY A 70 -7.93 10.51 -8.00
CA GLY A 70 -7.47 11.44 -9.02
C GLY A 70 -8.64 12.14 -9.70
N VAL A 71 -8.30 13.14 -10.50
CA VAL A 71 -9.28 13.85 -11.33
C VAL A 71 -8.76 14.00 -12.75
N GLU A 72 -9.68 14.04 -13.69
CA GLU A 72 -9.41 14.31 -15.10
C GLU A 72 -10.22 15.52 -15.60
N PRO A 73 -9.76 16.21 -16.66
CA PRO A 73 -10.49 17.32 -17.24
C PRO A 73 -11.92 16.94 -17.66
N GLY A 74 -12.88 17.76 -17.27
CA GLY A 74 -14.29 17.62 -17.63
C GLY A 74 -14.62 18.13 -19.02
N ASN A 75 -15.91 18.15 -19.35
CA ASN A 75 -16.40 18.59 -20.66
C ASN A 75 -16.30 20.11 -20.87
N ARG A 76 -16.16 20.88 -19.78
CA ARG A 76 -16.07 22.34 -19.78
C ARG A 76 -14.77 22.77 -19.12
N GLN A 77 -14.25 23.92 -19.54
CA GLN A 77 -13.02 24.49 -18.97
C GLN A 77 -13.20 24.75 -17.47
N GLY A 78 -12.30 24.19 -16.65
CA GLY A 78 -12.35 24.25 -15.19
C GLY A 78 -13.32 23.28 -14.51
N GLU A 79 -13.98 22.40 -15.28
CA GLU A 79 -14.72 21.24 -14.76
C GLU A 79 -13.76 20.05 -14.62
N THR A 80 -13.92 19.24 -13.58
CA THR A 80 -13.14 18.02 -13.37
C THR A 80 -14.06 16.85 -13.08
N ASN A 81 -13.70 15.66 -13.56
CA ASN A 81 -14.37 14.40 -13.25
C ASN A 81 -13.51 13.60 -12.27
N ALA A 82 -14.15 12.98 -11.27
CA ALA A 82 -13.48 12.05 -10.38
C ALA A 82 -13.10 10.75 -11.12
N LYS A 83 -11.82 10.37 -11.09
CA LYS A 83 -11.35 9.05 -11.50
C LYS A 83 -11.79 8.00 -10.46
N ILE A 84 -11.82 6.74 -10.87
CA ILE A 84 -11.85 5.63 -9.90
C ILE A 84 -10.51 5.65 -9.17
N ASN A 85 -10.55 5.69 -7.84
CA ASN A 85 -9.34 5.57 -7.03
C ASN A 85 -8.75 4.15 -7.19
N GLN A 86 -7.60 4.07 -7.85
CA GLN A 86 -6.84 2.86 -8.10
C GLN A 86 -5.79 2.60 -7.02
N ASP A 87 -5.41 3.61 -6.22
CA ASP A 87 -4.50 3.44 -5.09
C ASP A 87 -5.10 2.65 -3.93
N ARG A 88 -4.25 1.96 -3.17
CA ARG A 88 -4.58 1.39 -1.87
C ARG A 88 -3.47 1.66 -0.87
N GLY A 89 -3.83 2.03 0.34
CA GLY A 89 -2.93 1.92 1.49
C GLY A 89 -3.53 1.02 2.55
N CYS A 90 -2.68 0.33 3.31
CA CYS A 90 -3.13 -0.46 4.44
C CYS A 90 -2.15 -0.51 5.59
N VAL A 91 -2.70 -0.70 6.78
CA VAL A 91 -1.97 -0.90 8.02
C VAL A 91 -2.51 -2.15 8.68
N VAL A 92 -1.62 -3.09 9.03
CA VAL A 92 -1.95 -4.30 9.75
C VAL A 92 -1.24 -4.32 11.09
N TYR A 93 -2.00 -4.36 12.18
CA TYR A 93 -1.47 -4.44 13.53
C TYR A 93 -2.45 -5.15 14.48
N PRO A 94 -1.97 -5.99 15.42
CA PRO A 94 -0.63 -6.58 15.45
C PRO A 94 -0.43 -7.51 14.25
N PHE A 95 0.80 -7.60 13.74
CA PHE A 95 1.14 -8.38 12.54
C PHE A 95 2.08 -9.53 12.90
N ALA A 96 1.78 -10.79 12.54
CA ALA A 96 2.70 -11.95 12.70
C ALA A 96 3.51 -12.06 14.04
N GLU A 97 3.02 -11.51 15.16
CA GLU A 97 3.78 -11.49 16.42
C GLU A 97 3.96 -12.91 17.00
N PRO A 98 5.15 -13.24 17.53
CA PRO A 98 5.45 -14.55 18.11
C PRO A 98 4.79 -14.70 19.48
N GLU A 99 4.48 -15.94 19.86
CA GLU A 99 3.83 -16.23 21.16
C GLU A 99 4.68 -15.79 22.36
N LYS A 100 6.01 -15.81 22.21
CA LYS A 100 6.96 -15.44 23.27
C LYS A 100 7.14 -13.93 23.44
N ALA A 101 6.37 -13.10 22.72
CA ALA A 101 6.38 -11.64 22.82
C ALA A 101 7.78 -10.99 22.76
N ILE A 102 8.72 -11.61 22.04
CA ILE A 102 10.12 -11.13 21.91
C ILE A 102 10.22 -9.86 21.04
N PHE A 103 9.20 -9.59 20.23
CA PHE A 103 9.02 -8.34 19.50
C PHE A 103 7.54 -8.06 19.25
N LYS A 104 7.24 -6.81 18.94
CA LYS A 104 5.98 -6.35 18.36
C LYS A 104 6.22 -5.90 16.93
N GLN A 105 5.23 -6.05 16.06
CA GLN A 105 5.39 -5.58 14.69
C GLN A 105 4.07 -5.18 14.00
N ALA A 106 4.20 -4.27 13.05
CA ALA A 106 3.15 -3.80 12.17
C ALA A 106 3.58 -3.97 10.70
N LEU A 107 2.61 -4.10 9.81
CA LEU A 107 2.81 -4.00 8.37
C LEU A 107 2.17 -2.72 7.85
N PHE A 108 2.93 -1.93 7.10
CA PHE A 108 2.45 -0.77 6.36
C PHE A 108 2.67 -1.00 4.88
N CYS A 109 1.67 -0.71 4.04
CA CYS A 109 1.81 -0.84 2.60
C CYS A 109 1.09 0.28 1.85
N VAL A 110 1.66 0.70 0.72
CA VAL A 110 1.01 1.51 -0.30
C VAL A 110 1.14 0.80 -1.64
N PHE A 111 0.07 0.83 -2.42
CA PHE A 111 -0.06 0.24 -3.74
C PHE A 111 -0.66 1.30 -4.65
N ASP A 112 0.01 1.60 -5.74
CA ASP A 112 -0.44 2.53 -6.76
C ASP A 112 -0.95 1.73 -7.94
N GLY A 113 -2.23 1.81 -8.25
CA GLY A 113 -2.87 0.95 -9.24
C GLY A 113 -2.97 1.64 -10.60
N HIS A 114 -2.72 0.91 -11.68
CA HIS A 114 -2.81 1.49 -13.03
C HIS A 114 -3.45 0.55 -14.04
N GLY A 115 -3.88 1.12 -15.17
CA GLY A 115 -4.57 0.41 -16.24
C GLY A 115 -6.07 0.22 -15.97
N ALA A 116 -6.76 -0.44 -16.90
CA ALA A 116 -8.23 -0.53 -16.87
C ALA A 116 -8.79 -1.28 -15.63
N CYS A 117 -7.99 -2.11 -14.99
CA CYS A 117 -8.33 -2.84 -13.75
C CYS A 117 -7.40 -2.49 -12.59
N GLY A 118 -6.69 -1.34 -12.61
CA GLY A 118 -5.73 -0.95 -11.57
C GLY A 118 -6.31 -1.00 -10.15
N ASP A 119 -7.55 -0.54 -9.97
CA ASP A 119 -8.28 -0.58 -8.69
C ASP A 119 -8.52 -1.99 -8.14
N LYS A 120 -8.65 -2.98 -9.03
CA LYS A 120 -8.81 -4.40 -8.68
C LYS A 120 -7.46 -5.05 -8.42
N VAL A 121 -6.44 -4.71 -9.22
CA VAL A 121 -5.07 -5.24 -9.12
C VAL A 121 -4.43 -4.79 -7.80
N SER A 122 -4.51 -3.50 -7.46
CA SER A 122 -4.02 -2.96 -6.19
C SER A 122 -4.75 -3.56 -4.99
N ASN A 123 -6.09 -3.69 -5.07
CA ASN A 123 -6.88 -4.31 -4.01
C ASN A 123 -6.56 -5.80 -3.82
N PHE A 124 -6.42 -6.56 -4.91
CA PHE A 124 -6.02 -7.97 -4.85
C PHE A 124 -4.64 -8.11 -4.21
N SER A 125 -3.68 -7.28 -4.64
CA SER A 125 -2.31 -7.30 -4.13
C SER A 125 -2.25 -6.99 -2.65
N MET A 126 -2.95 -5.94 -2.21
CA MET A 126 -3.07 -5.55 -0.81
C MET A 126 -3.65 -6.68 0.06
N LEU A 127 -4.73 -7.33 -0.40
CA LEU A 127 -5.37 -8.43 0.34
C LEU A 127 -4.50 -9.69 0.36
N LYS A 128 -3.83 -10.03 -0.74
CA LYS A 128 -3.03 -11.26 -0.81
C LYS A 128 -1.65 -11.13 -0.17
N LEU A 129 -1.01 -9.97 -0.27
CA LEU A 129 0.32 -9.74 0.27
C LEU A 129 0.32 -9.85 1.80
N HIS A 130 -0.60 -9.17 2.48
CA HIS A 130 -0.64 -9.23 3.96
C HIS A 130 -0.99 -10.63 4.47
N GLU A 131 -1.95 -11.31 3.85
CA GLU A 131 -2.37 -12.67 4.22
C GLU A 131 -1.20 -13.65 4.06
N ARG A 132 -0.54 -13.61 2.90
CA ARG A 132 0.56 -14.51 2.59
C ARG A 132 1.79 -14.26 3.46
N LEU A 133 2.16 -12.99 3.63
CA LEU A 133 3.32 -12.60 4.44
C LEU A 133 3.08 -12.94 5.92
N GLU A 134 1.90 -12.67 6.46
CA GLU A 134 1.58 -13.05 7.84
C GLU A 134 1.69 -14.57 8.04
N ALA A 135 1.17 -15.37 7.08
CA ALA A 135 1.28 -16.82 7.13
C ALA A 135 2.75 -17.27 7.10
N LYS A 136 3.56 -16.73 6.20
CA LYS A 136 5.00 -17.07 6.06
C LYS A 136 5.81 -16.71 7.29
N LEU A 137 5.60 -15.54 7.86
CA LEU A 137 6.32 -15.13 9.08
C LEU A 137 5.90 -15.96 10.31
N ARG A 138 4.72 -16.58 10.30
CA ARG A 138 4.26 -17.50 11.36
C ARG A 138 4.72 -18.95 11.19
N GLU A 139 5.28 -19.34 10.04
CA GLU A 139 5.73 -20.72 9.78
C GLU A 139 6.89 -21.14 10.70
N ARG A 140 7.70 -20.18 11.16
CA ARG A 140 8.75 -20.40 12.16
C ARG A 140 8.85 -19.23 13.11
N ASP A 141 9.28 -19.52 14.34
CA ASP A 141 9.86 -18.52 15.23
C ASP A 141 11.19 -18.08 14.60
N ASP A 142 11.22 -16.88 14.01
CA ASP A 142 12.41 -16.36 13.34
C ASP A 142 13.49 -15.95 14.36
N GLY A 143 13.15 -15.84 15.65
CA GLY A 143 14.10 -15.47 16.70
C GLY A 143 14.79 -14.12 16.48
N GLY A 144 14.25 -13.27 15.59
CA GLY A 144 14.87 -12.03 15.15
C GLY A 144 15.80 -12.14 13.93
N ASP A 145 15.74 -13.24 13.18
CA ASP A 145 16.42 -13.43 11.89
C ASP A 145 15.89 -12.42 10.85
N GLU A 146 16.65 -11.34 10.64
CA GLU A 146 16.30 -10.24 9.73
C GLU A 146 16.33 -10.66 8.26
N ASP A 147 17.23 -11.56 7.89
CA ASP A 147 17.33 -12.08 6.53
C ASP A 147 16.09 -12.88 6.16
N TYR A 148 15.54 -13.62 7.13
CA TYR A 148 14.27 -14.33 6.94
C TYR A 148 13.12 -13.38 6.59
N VAL A 149 13.00 -12.22 7.25
CA VAL A 149 11.93 -11.25 6.95
C VAL A 149 12.07 -10.70 5.52
N GLN A 150 13.29 -10.33 5.13
CA GLN A 150 13.59 -9.82 3.79
C GLN A 150 13.34 -10.88 2.70
N GLU A 151 13.73 -12.14 2.95
CA GLU A 151 13.45 -13.27 2.06
C GLU A 151 11.94 -13.46 1.87
N LYS A 152 11.16 -13.44 2.97
CA LYS A 152 9.70 -13.62 2.88
C LYS A 152 8.98 -12.44 2.24
N LEU A 153 9.50 -11.22 2.38
CA LEU A 153 9.02 -10.08 1.59
C LEU A 153 9.19 -10.34 0.08
N LYS A 154 10.38 -10.73 -0.37
CA LYS A 154 10.63 -11.06 -1.79
C LYS A 154 9.73 -12.17 -2.30
N GLU A 155 9.68 -13.28 -1.58
CA GLU A 155 8.85 -14.44 -1.96
C GLU A 155 7.38 -14.07 -2.08
N CYS A 156 6.85 -13.26 -1.15
CA CYS A 156 5.43 -12.93 -1.14
C CYS A 156 5.02 -12.01 -2.30
N PHE A 157 5.88 -11.06 -2.71
CA PHE A 157 5.60 -10.22 -3.88
C PHE A 157 5.50 -11.06 -5.16
N VAL A 158 6.48 -11.95 -5.39
CA VAL A 158 6.47 -12.85 -6.56
C VAL A 158 5.26 -13.79 -6.51
N TYR A 159 4.96 -14.36 -5.35
CA TYR A 159 3.78 -15.20 -5.15
C TYR A 159 2.48 -14.47 -5.49
N VAL A 160 2.32 -13.21 -5.06
CA VAL A 160 1.11 -12.42 -5.32
C VAL A 160 0.94 -12.17 -6.83
N ASP A 161 2.01 -11.86 -7.56
CA ASP A 161 1.98 -11.70 -9.01
C ASP A 161 1.58 -12.99 -9.74
N GLU A 162 2.14 -14.12 -9.32
CA GLU A 162 1.80 -15.44 -9.87
C GLU A 162 0.35 -15.84 -9.59
N GLU A 163 -0.16 -15.57 -8.39
CA GLU A 163 -1.56 -15.81 -8.03
C GLU A 163 -2.51 -14.90 -8.81
N MET A 164 -2.11 -13.65 -9.05
CA MET A 164 -2.88 -12.72 -9.89
C MET A 164 -2.98 -13.22 -11.33
N ARG A 165 -1.90 -13.78 -11.90
CA ARG A 165 -1.93 -14.35 -13.25
C ARG A 165 -2.94 -15.48 -13.40
N LYS A 166 -3.21 -16.21 -12.32
CA LYS A 166 -4.22 -17.30 -12.30
C LYS A 166 -5.64 -16.78 -12.16
N ASN A 167 -5.83 -15.51 -11.80
CA ASN A 167 -7.14 -14.92 -11.56
C ASN A 167 -7.74 -14.38 -12.86
N THR A 168 -8.61 -15.17 -13.49
CA THR A 168 -9.27 -14.79 -14.76
C THR A 168 -10.34 -13.70 -14.62
N GLN A 169 -10.62 -13.18 -13.42
CA GLN A 169 -11.61 -12.11 -13.18
C GLN A 169 -10.99 -10.71 -13.21
N ILE A 170 -9.67 -10.61 -13.16
CA ILE A 170 -8.92 -9.36 -13.18
C ILE A 170 -8.01 -9.40 -14.41
N ASP A 171 -8.22 -8.48 -15.34
CA ASP A 171 -7.33 -8.36 -16.50
C ASP A 171 -6.05 -7.61 -16.08
N ALA A 172 -5.02 -8.40 -15.77
CA ALA A 172 -3.70 -7.93 -15.37
C ALA A 172 -2.67 -8.00 -16.51
N GLU A 173 -3.09 -8.17 -17.78
CA GLU A 173 -2.15 -8.13 -18.91
C GLU A 173 -1.59 -6.71 -19.12
N LEU A 174 -2.48 -5.71 -19.04
CA LEU A 174 -2.19 -4.28 -19.19
C LEU A 174 -2.58 -3.45 -17.96
N SER A 175 -2.95 -4.11 -16.86
CA SER A 175 -3.20 -3.47 -15.57
C SER A 175 -2.21 -3.98 -14.56
N GLY A 176 -1.75 -3.10 -13.69
CA GLY A 176 -0.71 -3.39 -12.73
C GLY A 176 -0.89 -2.58 -11.46
N THR A 177 0.04 -2.80 -10.53
CA THR A 177 0.19 -1.94 -9.37
C THR A 177 1.64 -1.92 -8.92
N THR A 178 2.08 -0.77 -8.42
CA THR A 178 3.27 -0.70 -7.58
C THR A 178 3.00 -1.39 -6.23
N ALA A 179 4.05 -1.61 -5.44
CA ALA A 179 3.91 -1.96 -4.04
C ALA A 179 5.14 -1.51 -3.25
N VAL A 180 4.93 -0.66 -2.25
CA VAL A 180 5.92 -0.38 -1.21
C VAL A 180 5.40 -0.89 0.14
N ALA A 181 6.16 -1.76 0.79
CA ALA A 181 5.79 -2.40 2.05
C ALA A 181 6.89 -2.23 3.11
N CYS A 182 6.48 -2.07 4.36
CA CYS A 182 7.36 -2.00 5.52
C CYS A 182 6.86 -2.93 6.62
N VAL A 183 7.66 -3.93 7.00
CA VAL A 183 7.51 -4.62 8.29
C VAL A 183 8.29 -3.81 9.32
N CYS A 184 7.57 -3.17 10.22
CA CYS A 184 8.12 -2.34 11.28
C CYS A 184 8.12 -3.16 12.58
N ARG A 185 9.30 -3.47 13.12
CA ARG A 185 9.50 -4.39 14.24
C ARG A 185 10.23 -3.72 15.40
N GLN A 186 9.67 -3.81 16.60
CA GLN A 186 10.29 -3.36 17.83
C GLN A 186 10.61 -4.57 18.71
N TYR A 187 11.90 -4.83 18.95
CA TYR A 187 12.34 -5.92 19.82
C TYR A 187 12.27 -5.52 21.29
N ALA A 188 11.90 -6.47 22.15
CA ALA A 188 11.92 -6.27 23.60
C ALA A 188 13.34 -6.05 24.14
N SER A 189 14.36 -6.56 23.46
CA SER A 189 15.78 -6.39 23.82
C SER A 189 16.36 -5.03 23.47
N THR A 190 15.77 -4.31 22.52
CA THR A 190 16.21 -2.98 22.06
C THR A 190 15.02 -2.02 22.05
N PRO A 191 14.46 -1.70 23.24
CA PRO A 191 13.20 -0.98 23.34
C PRO A 191 13.26 0.41 22.70
N ASP A 192 14.43 1.05 22.64
CA ASP A 192 14.64 2.40 22.10
C ASP A 192 14.83 2.44 20.57
N GLN A 193 14.80 1.29 19.90
CA GLN A 193 15.06 1.15 18.47
C GLN A 193 13.91 0.45 17.75
N VAL A 194 13.81 0.71 16.46
CA VAL A 194 12.93 -0.01 15.56
C VAL A 194 13.71 -0.53 14.36
N HIS A 195 13.31 -1.69 13.87
CA HIS A 195 13.84 -2.33 12.68
C HIS A 195 12.79 -2.21 11.59
N LEU A 196 13.18 -1.61 10.46
CA LEU A 196 12.34 -1.36 9.29
C LEU A 196 12.81 -2.29 8.17
N PHE A 197 11.97 -3.24 7.78
CA PHE A 197 12.23 -4.13 6.64
C PHE A 197 11.38 -3.66 5.47
N MET A 198 12.03 -3.08 4.48
CA MET A 198 11.39 -2.49 3.32
C MET A 198 11.34 -3.48 2.15
N ALA A 199 10.30 -3.37 1.33
CA ALA A 199 10.20 -4.00 0.02
C ALA A 199 9.54 -3.03 -0.95
N ASN A 200 10.18 -2.71 -2.07
CA ASN A 200 9.63 -1.83 -3.10
C ASN A 200 9.64 -2.47 -4.49
N ALA A 201 8.51 -2.42 -5.18
CA ALA A 201 8.33 -2.75 -6.59
C ALA A 201 7.51 -1.63 -7.27
N GLY A 202 8.18 -0.71 -7.96
CA GLY A 202 7.58 0.44 -8.63
C GLY A 202 8.23 1.76 -8.23
N ASP A 203 7.47 2.83 -8.33
CA ASP A 203 7.83 4.24 -8.08
C ASP A 203 7.04 4.86 -6.91
N SER A 204 6.26 4.07 -6.19
CA SER A 204 5.90 4.42 -4.81
C SER A 204 7.15 4.42 -3.92
N ARG A 205 7.20 5.34 -2.95
CA ARG A 205 8.41 5.59 -2.14
C ARG A 205 8.11 5.65 -0.65
N ALA A 206 9.09 5.20 0.13
CA ALA A 206 9.15 5.39 1.57
C ALA A 206 10.38 6.21 1.96
N ILE A 207 10.21 7.13 2.92
CA ILE A 207 11.26 7.99 3.45
C ILE A 207 11.27 7.97 4.98
N LEU A 208 12.44 8.22 5.57
CA LEU A 208 12.65 8.36 6.99
C LEU A 208 13.03 9.81 7.32
N GLY A 209 12.22 10.46 8.13
CA GLY A 209 12.55 11.74 8.75
C GLY A 209 13.12 11.51 10.15
N THR A 210 14.26 12.12 10.46
CA THR A 210 14.83 12.11 11.81
C THR A 210 15.24 13.51 12.21
N LYS A 211 14.74 13.99 13.35
CA LYS A 211 15.15 15.27 13.91
C LYS A 211 16.08 15.03 15.10
N PRO A 212 17.37 15.43 15.05
CA PRO A 212 18.26 15.28 16.19
C PRO A 212 17.70 16.01 17.42
N GLY A 213 17.82 15.41 18.60
CA GLY A 213 17.30 15.96 19.86
C GLY A 213 17.99 17.24 20.37
N THR A 214 18.94 17.80 19.61
CA THR A 214 19.59 19.07 19.95
C THR A 214 18.76 20.24 19.40
N ALA A 215 18.70 21.36 20.13
CA ALA A 215 17.91 22.54 19.74
C ALA A 215 18.31 23.14 18.36
N SER A 216 19.49 22.78 17.85
CA SER A 216 20.03 23.17 16.54
C SER A 216 20.00 22.04 15.50
N GLY A 217 19.40 20.88 15.81
CA GLY A 217 19.37 19.72 14.93
C GLY A 217 18.51 19.97 13.70
N GLU A 218 19.15 20.00 12.52
CA GLU A 218 18.44 20.04 11.24
C GLU A 218 17.72 18.71 10.98
N LEU A 219 16.56 18.79 10.33
CA LEU A 219 15.83 17.59 9.90
C LEU A 219 16.67 16.82 8.88
N ALA A 220 17.00 15.57 9.20
CA ALA A 220 17.54 14.63 8.24
C ALA A 220 16.39 13.90 7.53
N CYS A 221 16.51 13.72 6.23
CA CYS A 221 15.62 12.92 5.41
C CYS A 221 16.45 11.88 4.64
N GLU A 222 16.02 10.63 4.68
CA GLU A 222 16.66 9.51 3.98
C GLU A 222 15.60 8.74 3.21
N ASP A 223 15.86 8.47 1.92
CA ASP A 223 15.03 7.57 1.13
C ASP A 223 15.27 6.12 1.58
N LEU A 224 14.22 5.48 2.10
CA LEU A 224 14.27 4.07 2.51
C LEU A 224 14.15 3.13 1.30
N THR A 225 13.58 3.62 0.22
CA THR A 225 13.38 2.91 -1.05
C THR A 225 13.71 3.82 -2.22
N ILE A 226 14.18 3.24 -3.32
CA ILE A 226 14.51 3.97 -4.55
C ILE A 226 13.47 3.59 -5.61
N ASP A 227 12.97 4.60 -6.32
CA ASP A 227 12.02 4.41 -7.42
C ASP A 227 12.64 3.58 -8.54
N GLN A 228 11.93 2.57 -9.01
CA GLN A 228 12.42 1.70 -10.07
C GLN A 228 11.92 2.17 -11.44
N LYS A 229 12.39 3.35 -11.85
CA LYS A 229 12.09 3.94 -13.17
C LYS A 229 12.76 3.15 -14.31
N PRO A 230 12.16 3.05 -15.51
CA PRO A 230 12.67 2.27 -16.64
C PRO A 230 14.08 2.62 -17.09
N ASP A 231 14.48 3.88 -16.94
CA ASP A 231 15.78 4.44 -17.32
C ASP A 231 16.85 4.33 -16.23
N THR A 232 16.50 3.86 -15.03
CA THR A 232 17.47 3.55 -13.98
C THR A 232 18.49 2.53 -14.50
N PRO A 233 19.82 2.72 -14.32
CA PRO A 233 20.83 1.92 -15.04
C PRO A 233 20.72 0.39 -14.88
N ALA A 234 20.35 -0.09 -13.69
CA ALA A 234 20.17 -1.52 -13.44
C ALA A 234 18.89 -2.06 -14.12
N GLU A 235 17.79 -1.32 -14.01
CA GLU A 235 16.48 -1.65 -14.55
C GLU A 235 16.51 -1.63 -16.10
N MET A 236 17.02 -0.55 -16.69
CA MET A 236 17.18 -0.41 -18.14
C MET A 236 18.03 -1.54 -18.72
N ARG A 237 19.12 -1.92 -18.04
CA ARG A 237 19.98 -3.04 -18.47
C ARG A 237 19.22 -4.36 -18.44
N ARG A 238 18.41 -4.61 -17.40
CA ARG A 238 17.58 -5.83 -17.31
C ARG A 238 16.56 -5.89 -18.44
N ILE A 239 15.83 -4.80 -18.69
CA ILE A 239 14.81 -4.70 -19.72
C ILE A 239 15.42 -4.92 -21.12
N LYS A 240 16.47 -4.17 -21.46
CA LYS A 240 17.16 -4.32 -22.76
C LYS A 240 17.71 -5.73 -22.98
N LYS A 241 18.27 -6.35 -21.93
CA LYS A 241 18.77 -7.75 -21.99
C LYS A 241 17.66 -8.77 -22.29
N LYS A 242 16.41 -8.47 -21.90
CA LYS A 242 15.23 -9.32 -22.13
C LYS A 242 14.49 -8.98 -23.42
N GLY A 243 14.98 -8.04 -24.21
CA GLY A 243 14.41 -7.66 -25.50
C GLY A 243 13.38 -6.53 -25.44
N GLY A 244 13.12 -5.97 -24.26
CA GLY A 244 12.26 -4.79 -24.12
C GLY A 244 12.95 -3.52 -24.57
N PHE A 245 12.15 -2.51 -24.90
CA PHE A 245 12.62 -1.18 -25.25
C PHE A 245 12.30 -0.18 -24.14
N VAL A 246 13.23 0.75 -23.88
CA VAL A 246 13.04 1.85 -22.92
C VAL A 246 13.16 3.16 -23.70
N SER A 247 12.06 3.92 -23.77
CA SER A 247 12.11 5.29 -24.29
C SER A 247 12.65 6.24 -23.22
N PRO A 248 13.37 7.30 -23.62
CA PRO A 248 13.69 8.38 -22.70
C PRO A 248 12.41 9.10 -22.23
N PRO A 249 12.50 9.93 -21.17
CA PRO A 249 11.46 10.89 -20.83
C PRO A 249 11.10 11.76 -22.04
N GLU A 250 9.84 12.16 -22.14
CA GLU A 250 9.34 12.99 -23.24
C GLU A 250 9.77 14.46 -23.05
N GLU A 251 10.53 14.99 -24.01
CA GLU A 251 11.07 16.35 -23.94
C GLU A 251 10.00 17.44 -24.12
N ASP A 252 8.93 17.17 -24.89
CA ASP A 252 7.95 18.19 -25.29
C ASP A 252 6.81 18.39 -24.28
N TRP A 253 6.36 17.33 -23.60
CA TRP A 253 5.18 17.35 -22.71
C TRP A 253 5.43 16.80 -21.30
N GLY A 254 6.68 16.47 -20.95
CA GLY A 254 7.07 16.19 -19.56
C GLY A 254 6.83 14.76 -19.04
N GLY A 255 6.65 13.76 -19.91
CA GLY A 255 6.38 12.37 -19.50
C GLY A 255 7.62 11.59 -19.04
N PRO A 256 7.49 10.62 -18.10
CA PRO A 256 8.61 9.80 -17.63
C PRO A 256 9.11 8.83 -18.70
N ALA A 257 10.28 8.23 -18.47
CA ALA A 257 10.76 7.11 -19.27
C ALA A 257 9.76 5.94 -19.25
N ARG A 258 9.60 5.22 -20.37
CA ARG A 258 8.60 4.16 -20.50
C ARG A 258 9.17 2.86 -21.06
N VAL A 259 8.62 1.73 -20.61
CA VAL A 259 8.89 0.39 -21.14
C VAL A 259 7.89 0.05 -22.24
N TRP A 260 8.41 -0.43 -23.36
CA TRP A 260 7.66 -0.85 -24.54
C TRP A 260 8.05 -2.27 -24.98
N LEU A 261 7.15 -2.95 -25.68
CA LEU A 261 7.42 -4.27 -26.24
C LEU A 261 8.56 -4.27 -27.26
N ASP A 262 8.69 -3.18 -28.02
CA ASP A 262 9.68 -3.03 -29.07
C ASP A 262 10.00 -1.56 -29.34
N ALA A 263 10.97 -1.31 -30.22
CA ALA A 263 11.40 0.04 -30.61
C ALA A 263 10.36 0.83 -31.41
N THR A 264 9.26 0.20 -31.84
CA THR A 264 8.12 0.88 -32.47
C THR A 264 7.13 1.41 -31.43
N GLN A 265 7.45 1.28 -30.14
CA GLN A 265 6.65 1.75 -29.01
C GLN A 265 5.26 1.09 -28.96
N THR A 266 5.21 -0.22 -29.24
CA THR A 266 4.00 -1.01 -29.02
C THR A 266 3.64 -1.05 -27.52
N LEU A 267 2.35 -0.79 -27.21
CA LEU A 267 1.74 -0.74 -25.86
C LEU A 267 2.27 -1.82 -24.90
N PRO A 268 2.33 -1.55 -23.57
CA PRO A 268 1.59 -0.51 -22.82
C PRO A 268 2.28 0.86 -22.62
N GLY A 269 3.60 1.00 -22.80
CA GLY A 269 4.29 2.23 -22.42
C GLY A 269 4.31 2.45 -20.90
N LEU A 270 4.82 1.47 -20.15
CA LEU A 270 4.78 1.44 -18.68
C LEU A 270 5.84 2.35 -18.04
N ALA A 271 5.45 3.22 -17.09
CA ALA A 271 6.33 4.23 -16.46
C ALA A 271 7.27 3.68 -15.37
N MET A 272 7.16 2.39 -15.04
CA MET A 272 7.93 1.71 -13.99
C MET A 272 8.52 0.39 -14.50
N ALA A 273 9.66 -0.02 -13.94
CA ALA A 273 10.37 -1.23 -14.33
C ALA A 273 9.99 -2.48 -13.50
N ARG A 274 9.27 -2.26 -12.40
CA ARG A 274 8.79 -3.30 -11.50
C ARG A 274 7.35 -3.02 -11.13
N SER A 275 6.55 -4.07 -11.09
CA SER A 275 5.13 -4.00 -10.75
C SER A 275 4.60 -5.40 -10.45
N ILE A 276 3.48 -5.46 -9.75
CA ILE A 276 2.63 -6.65 -9.69
C ILE A 276 1.54 -6.48 -10.77
N GLY A 277 1.24 -7.52 -11.56
CA GLY A 277 0.39 -7.38 -12.77
C GLY A 277 1.23 -7.07 -14.02
N ASP A 278 0.73 -6.30 -14.98
CA ASP A 278 1.42 -6.00 -16.25
C ASP A 278 2.00 -7.23 -16.95
N HIS A 279 1.23 -8.33 -17.01
CA HIS A 279 1.71 -9.64 -17.43
C HIS A 279 2.23 -9.67 -18.86
N LEU A 280 1.75 -8.78 -19.73
CA LEU A 280 2.22 -8.65 -21.10
C LEU A 280 3.73 -8.34 -21.18
N VAL A 281 4.22 -7.49 -20.28
CA VAL A 281 5.61 -7.00 -20.31
C VAL A 281 6.56 -7.74 -19.37
N LYS A 282 6.08 -8.76 -18.63
CA LYS A 282 6.95 -9.57 -17.77
C LYS A 282 8.03 -10.31 -18.56
N SER A 283 7.71 -10.72 -19.78
CA SER A 283 8.65 -11.45 -20.66
C SER A 283 9.83 -10.58 -21.12
N ILE A 284 9.67 -9.26 -21.17
CA ILE A 284 10.67 -8.28 -21.64
C ILE A 284 11.42 -7.57 -20.52
N GLY A 285 11.30 -8.05 -19.27
CA GLY A 285 12.16 -7.62 -18.17
C GLY A 285 11.50 -6.73 -17.11
N VAL A 286 10.20 -6.47 -17.19
CA VAL A 286 9.42 -6.00 -16.04
C VAL A 286 9.24 -7.16 -15.05
N ILE A 287 9.41 -6.93 -13.75
CA ILE A 287 9.37 -7.98 -12.73
C ILE A 287 8.56 -7.57 -11.51
N ALA A 288 7.99 -8.53 -10.78
CA ALA A 288 7.32 -8.28 -9.50
C ALA A 288 8.26 -8.40 -8.29
N GLU A 289 9.47 -8.93 -8.48
CA GLU A 289 10.45 -9.10 -7.40
C GLU A 289 10.91 -7.72 -6.87
N PRO A 290 10.68 -7.43 -5.58
CA PRO A 290 10.99 -6.13 -5.01
C PRO A 290 12.47 -6.00 -4.69
N GLU A 291 12.95 -4.76 -4.62
CA GLU A 291 14.15 -4.47 -3.85
C GLU A 291 13.81 -4.48 -2.36
N VAL A 292 14.64 -5.16 -1.57
CA VAL A 292 14.47 -5.21 -0.11
C VAL A 292 15.67 -4.61 0.60
N SER A 293 15.41 -3.97 1.71
CA SER A 293 16.42 -3.40 2.60
C SER A 293 15.97 -3.54 4.05
N ALA A 294 16.94 -3.53 4.95
CA ALA A 294 16.70 -3.47 6.39
C ALA A 294 17.40 -2.24 6.96
N LYS A 295 16.74 -1.53 7.88
CA LYS A 295 17.31 -0.39 8.58
C LYS A 295 16.93 -0.43 10.05
N VAL A 296 17.92 -0.22 10.91
CA VAL A 296 17.70 0.04 12.33
C VAL A 296 17.78 1.55 12.56
N CYS A 297 16.78 2.12 13.22
CA CYS A 297 16.79 3.54 13.58
C CYS A 297 16.34 3.74 15.03
N PRO A 298 16.79 4.83 15.68
CA PRO A 298 16.22 5.22 16.96
C PRO A 298 14.72 5.48 16.79
N MET A 299 13.94 5.27 17.85
CA MET A 299 12.53 5.67 17.83
C MET A 299 12.36 7.16 18.15
N GLU A 300 13.27 7.72 18.93
CA GLU A 300 13.16 9.12 19.35
C GLU A 300 13.27 10.06 18.14
N ASN A 301 12.32 10.98 18.02
CA ASN A 301 12.29 12.01 16.98
C ASN A 301 12.38 11.45 15.54
N THR A 302 11.87 10.24 15.33
CA THR A 302 11.81 9.59 14.02
C THR A 302 10.38 9.44 13.53
N PHE A 303 10.17 9.64 12.23
CA PHE A 303 8.93 9.36 11.54
C PHE A 303 9.20 8.76 10.16
N MET A 304 8.24 8.01 9.64
CA MET A 304 8.28 7.43 8.31
C MET A 304 7.10 7.93 7.48
N VAL A 305 7.34 8.17 6.19
CA VAL A 305 6.29 8.48 5.23
C VAL A 305 6.36 7.45 4.13
N MET A 306 5.22 6.85 3.77
CA MET A 306 5.08 5.96 2.61
C MET A 306 3.97 6.52 1.73
N ALA A 307 4.22 6.70 0.43
CA ALA A 307 3.21 7.26 -0.48
C ALA A 307 3.35 6.76 -1.92
N SER A 308 2.27 6.90 -2.70
CA SER A 308 2.24 6.73 -4.16
C SER A 308 2.92 7.90 -4.88
N ASP A 309 3.13 7.78 -6.18
CA ASP A 309 3.75 8.84 -7.00
C ASP A 309 2.90 10.13 -7.02
N GLY A 310 1.61 10.03 -6.72
CA GLY A 310 0.73 11.18 -6.47
C GLY A 310 1.28 12.17 -5.45
N VAL A 311 2.18 11.74 -4.54
CA VAL A 311 3.01 12.65 -3.73
C VAL A 311 4.33 12.97 -4.44
N TRP A 312 5.07 11.95 -4.86
CA TRP A 312 6.48 12.07 -5.24
C TRP A 312 6.75 12.69 -6.62
N GLU A 313 5.73 12.81 -7.48
CA GLU A 313 5.87 13.40 -8.81
C GLU A 313 6.30 14.87 -8.72
N PHE A 314 5.74 15.62 -7.77
CA PHE A 314 6.01 17.06 -7.63
C PHE A 314 6.56 17.48 -6.25
N LEU A 315 6.76 16.53 -5.33
CA LEU A 315 7.38 16.76 -4.03
C LEU A 315 8.65 15.92 -3.87
N GLU A 316 9.76 16.62 -3.69
CA GLU A 316 11.02 16.02 -3.27
C GLU A 316 10.93 15.46 -1.84
N SER A 317 11.66 14.37 -1.58
CA SER A 317 11.63 13.67 -0.29
C SER A 317 11.89 14.58 0.91
N MET A 318 12.85 15.51 0.80
CA MET A 318 13.17 16.46 1.88
C MET A 318 12.03 17.46 2.13
N ASP A 319 11.33 17.90 1.09
CA ASP A 319 10.24 18.87 1.26
C ASP A 319 8.99 18.20 1.84
N ALA A 320 8.67 16.98 1.41
CA ALA A 320 7.67 16.15 2.07
C ALA A 320 8.00 15.91 3.56
N ALA A 321 9.26 15.61 3.88
CA ALA A 321 9.70 15.43 5.26
C ALA A 321 9.52 16.70 6.11
N LYS A 322 9.84 17.88 5.58
CA LYS A 322 9.62 19.16 6.28
C LYS A 322 8.14 19.37 6.59
N LEU A 323 7.27 19.20 5.58
CA LEU A 323 5.82 19.34 5.72
C LEU A 323 5.26 18.42 6.81
N VAL A 324 5.69 17.15 6.80
CA VAL A 324 5.25 16.17 7.79
C VAL A 324 5.79 16.49 9.18
N ASN A 325 7.08 16.85 9.28
CA ASN A 325 7.73 17.17 10.55
C ASN A 325 7.00 18.29 11.33
N ASP A 326 6.38 19.24 10.64
CA ASP A 326 5.68 20.37 11.27
C ASP A 326 4.40 19.98 12.01
N SER A 327 3.88 18.76 11.82
CA SER A 327 2.60 18.33 12.41
C SER A 327 2.60 16.91 12.96
N ILE A 328 3.52 16.05 12.52
CA ILE A 328 3.58 14.63 12.91
C ILE A 328 3.69 14.43 14.42
N TRP A 329 4.30 15.38 15.13
CA TRP A 329 4.51 15.31 16.57
C TRP A 329 3.23 15.50 17.38
N GLN A 330 2.25 16.26 16.83
CA GLN A 330 0.95 16.53 17.43
C GLN A 330 -0.14 15.60 16.88
N SER A 331 -0.21 15.44 15.56
CA SER A 331 -1.23 14.65 14.89
C SER A 331 -0.67 14.08 13.58
N SER A 332 -0.46 12.76 13.55
CA SER A 332 -0.06 12.08 12.31
C SER A 332 -1.14 12.17 11.23
N THR A 333 -2.40 12.22 11.65
CA THR A 333 -3.55 12.47 10.77
C THR A 333 -3.42 13.84 10.08
N ASP A 334 -3.15 14.91 10.83
CA ASP A 334 -3.02 16.26 10.26
C ASP A 334 -1.79 16.38 9.36
N ALA A 335 -0.69 15.72 9.74
CA ALA A 335 0.51 15.66 8.90
C ALA A 335 0.25 14.97 7.56
N CYS A 336 -0.50 13.86 7.58
CA CYS A 336 -0.92 13.15 6.37
C CYS A 336 -1.86 13.99 5.50
N THR A 337 -2.86 14.65 6.10
CA THR A 337 -3.77 15.56 5.40
C THR A 337 -3.02 16.68 4.72
N LYS A 338 -2.11 17.37 5.44
CA LYS A 338 -1.30 18.47 4.87
C LYS A 338 -0.42 18.00 3.72
N LEU A 339 0.17 16.80 3.82
CA LEU A 339 0.98 16.23 2.75
C LEU A 339 0.15 16.02 1.48
N ILE A 340 -1.00 15.36 1.60
CA ILE A 340 -1.90 15.07 0.47
C ILE A 340 -2.47 16.36 -0.13
N GLU A 341 -2.91 17.32 0.69
CA GLU A 341 -3.41 18.62 0.21
C GLU A 341 -2.33 19.41 -0.53
N THR A 342 -1.10 19.39 -0.02
CA THR A 342 0.03 20.08 -0.68
C THR A 342 0.39 19.41 -2.00
N ALA A 343 0.42 18.08 -2.04
CA ALA A 343 0.63 17.33 -3.28
C ALA A 343 -0.46 17.65 -4.30
N ALA A 344 -1.74 17.60 -3.90
CA ALA A 344 -2.86 17.94 -4.76
C ALA A 344 -2.81 19.37 -5.32
N LEU A 345 -2.33 20.33 -4.52
CA LEU A 345 -2.13 21.71 -4.98
C LEU A 345 -1.01 21.79 -6.03
N LYS A 346 0.08 21.02 -5.87
CA LYS A 346 1.16 20.98 -6.86
C LYS A 346 0.72 20.36 -8.18
N TRP A 347 -0.02 19.25 -8.15
CA TRP A 347 -0.64 18.71 -9.36
C TRP A 347 -1.49 19.74 -10.09
N ARG A 348 -2.31 20.51 -9.36
CA ARG A 348 -3.11 21.57 -9.99
C ARG A 348 -2.26 22.68 -10.62
N VAL A 349 -1.09 22.97 -10.07
CA VAL A 349 -0.18 23.99 -10.61
C VAL A 349 0.52 23.49 -11.87
N GLU A 350 0.99 22.24 -11.87
CA GLU A 350 1.79 21.68 -12.96
C GLU A 350 0.91 21.09 -14.09
N GLU A 351 -0.18 20.41 -13.76
CA GLU A 351 -1.04 19.64 -14.69
C GLU A 351 -2.47 20.21 -14.82
N GLY A 352 -2.75 21.33 -14.17
CA GLY A 352 -4.03 22.05 -14.29
C GLY A 352 -5.23 21.27 -13.74
N ASP A 353 -6.07 20.77 -14.64
CA ASP A 353 -7.31 20.06 -14.31
C ASP A 353 -7.11 18.54 -14.18
N TYR A 354 -5.89 18.03 -14.42
CA TYR A 354 -5.51 16.63 -14.16
C TYR A 354 -4.81 16.48 -12.80
N ARG A 355 -5.08 15.37 -12.11
CA ARG A 355 -4.37 14.94 -10.91
C ARG A 355 -4.43 13.44 -10.79
N ASP A 356 -3.34 12.80 -10.39
CA ASP A 356 -3.40 11.37 -10.08
C ASP A 356 -4.09 11.04 -8.75
N ASP A 357 -4.28 9.74 -8.49
CA ASP A 357 -4.58 9.26 -7.15
C ASP A 357 -3.44 9.66 -6.19
N ILE A 358 -3.76 9.99 -4.94
CA ILE A 358 -2.76 10.38 -3.94
C ILE A 358 -3.00 9.60 -2.67
N THR A 359 -2.07 8.72 -2.31
CA THR A 359 -2.13 7.93 -1.09
C THR A 359 -0.89 8.12 -0.25
N ALA A 360 -1.08 8.36 1.04
CA ALA A 360 0.01 8.50 1.98
C ALA A 360 -0.29 7.82 3.32
N ILE A 361 0.77 7.36 3.96
CA ILE A 361 0.79 6.87 5.34
C ILE A 361 1.93 7.60 6.06
N CYS A 362 1.59 8.47 7.01
CA CYS A 362 2.54 9.19 7.86
C CYS A 362 2.57 8.54 9.25
N ILE A 363 3.74 8.07 9.67
CA ILE A 363 3.90 7.19 10.83
C ILE A 363 4.88 7.85 11.80
N LYS A 364 4.39 8.25 12.97
CA LYS A 364 5.23 8.61 14.11
C LYS A 364 5.84 7.33 14.67
N VAL A 365 7.15 7.14 14.49
CA VAL A 365 7.85 5.98 15.04
C VAL A 365 7.94 6.16 16.56
N LYS A 366 7.25 5.31 17.30
CA LYS A 366 7.23 5.31 18.76
C LYS A 366 7.00 3.88 19.25
N GLU A 367 7.11 3.67 20.55
CA GLU A 367 6.82 2.37 21.17
C GLU A 367 5.54 1.74 20.64
N MET A 368 5.68 0.56 20.02
CA MET A 368 4.58 -0.24 19.49
C MET A 368 3.61 -0.65 20.59
N ASN A 369 4.04 -0.71 21.85
CA ASN A 369 3.16 -0.92 23.01
C ASN A 369 1.99 0.06 23.06
N GLU A 370 2.22 1.27 22.60
CA GLU A 370 1.25 2.32 22.65
C GLU A 370 0.33 2.34 21.40
N PHE A 371 0.43 1.36 20.48
CA PHE A 371 -0.49 1.22 19.34
C PHE A 371 -1.79 0.50 19.72
N HIS A 372 -1.88 -0.06 20.93
CA HIS A 372 -3.12 -0.62 21.45
C HIS A 372 -4.01 0.50 21.98
N PHE A 373 -5.27 0.54 21.55
CA PHE A 373 -6.31 1.09 22.41
C PHE A 373 -6.32 0.22 23.66
N ALA A 374 -5.86 0.77 24.79
CA ALA A 374 -6.20 0.16 26.07
C ALA A 374 -7.71 0.00 26.03
N ASN A 375 -8.20 -1.25 26.04
CA ASN A 375 -9.56 -1.51 26.49
C ASN A 375 -9.64 -0.81 27.83
N LYS A 376 -10.22 0.41 27.85
CA LYS A 376 -10.65 1.02 29.10
C LYS A 376 -11.78 0.13 29.56
N SER A 377 -11.40 -0.91 30.30
CA SER A 377 -12.31 -1.65 31.14
C SER A 377 -12.87 -0.68 32.17
N ALA A 378 -14.08 -0.19 31.89
CA ALA A 378 -15.16 0.02 32.85
C ALA A 378 -16.47 0.15 32.07
#